data_AF-A0A2G9V5B5-F1
#
_entry.id   AF-A0A2G9V5B5-F1
#
_cell.length_a   1.000
_cell.length_b   1.000
_cell.length_c   1.000
_cell.angle_alpha   90.00
_cell.angle_beta   90.00
_cell.angle_gamma   90.00
#
_symmetry.space_group_name_H-M   'P 1'
#
loop_
_entity.id
_entity.type
_entity.pdbx_description
1 polymer ?
#
loop_
_entity_poly.entity_id
_entity_poly.type
_entity_poly.pdbx_seq_one_letter_code
_entity_poly.pdbx_strand_id
1 'polypeptide(L)'
;MEKVAEFYHGDGVMIEKGVSVAYGRAQIKNALQKQWDQTGPQKFTKFNEKYEGCENFLILTCESTMNSVKRGSETAKVVHIWSKDQGKWTIYHEEYEVKK
;
A
#
# COMPACT_ATOMS: atom_id res chain seq x y z
N MET A 1 -12.88 -4.62 3.31
CA MET A 1 -11.70 -3.75 3.48
C MET A 1 -11.21 -3.61 4.92
N GLU A 2 -12.04 -3.86 5.95
CA GLU A 2 -11.63 -3.73 7.37
C GLU A 2 -10.34 -4.47 7.73
N LYS A 3 -10.26 -5.76 7.38
CA LYS A 3 -9.07 -6.57 7.63
C LYS A 3 -7.80 -6.08 6.92
N VAL A 4 -7.94 -5.35 5.80
CA VAL A 4 -6.77 -4.83 5.07
C VAL A 4 -6.21 -3.60 5.77
N ALA A 5 -7.08 -2.72 6.28
CA ALA A 5 -6.67 -1.56 7.05
C ALA A 5 -5.96 -1.92 8.37
N GLU A 6 -6.19 -3.12 8.91
CA GLU A 6 -5.51 -3.64 10.12
C GLU A 6 -4.01 -3.90 9.90
N PHE A 7 -3.55 -4.01 8.65
CA PHE A 7 -2.12 -4.09 8.33
C PHE A 7 -1.42 -2.72 8.42
N TYR A 8 -2.17 -1.62 8.52
CA TYR A 8 -1.59 -0.28 8.67
C TYR A 8 -1.48 0.13 10.13
N HIS A 9 -0.43 0.89 10.41
CA HIS A 9 -0.21 1.56 11.68
C HIS A 9 -1.37 2.52 11.98
N GLY A 10 -1.62 2.80 13.26
CA GLY A 10 -2.67 3.76 13.67
C GLY A 10 -2.48 5.12 13.02
N ASP A 11 -1.24 5.59 13.02
CA ASP A 11 -0.76 6.83 12.39
C ASP A 11 -0.14 6.62 11.00
N GLY A 12 -0.47 5.52 10.33
CA GLY A 12 0.09 5.23 9.00
C GLY A 12 -0.32 6.26 7.95
N VAL A 13 0.44 6.36 6.86
CA VAL A 13 0.13 7.22 5.71
C VAL A 13 0.16 6.42 4.42
N MET A 14 -0.85 6.62 3.57
CA MET A 14 -0.90 6.08 2.20
C MET A 14 -0.92 7.24 1.20
N ILE A 15 -0.03 7.20 0.22
CA ILE A 15 0.19 8.26 -0.78
C ILE A 15 0.08 7.69 -2.18
N GLU A 16 -0.82 8.24 -2.97
CA GLU A 16 -0.80 8.13 -4.43
C GLU A 16 -0.15 9.41 -4.97
N LYS A 17 1.10 9.30 -5.46
CA LYS A 17 1.91 10.47 -5.79
C LYS A 17 1.21 11.39 -6.78
N GLY A 18 1.07 12.66 -6.40
CA GLY A 18 0.44 13.70 -7.21
C GLY A 18 -1.09 13.58 -7.33
N VAL A 19 -1.73 12.63 -6.63
CA VAL A 19 -3.18 12.39 -6.72
C VAL A 19 -3.85 12.52 -5.36
N SER A 20 -3.42 11.76 -4.35
CA SER A 20 -4.11 11.74 -3.06
C SER A 20 -3.22 11.31 -1.90
N VAL A 21 -3.66 11.64 -0.68
CA VAL A 21 -3.04 11.20 0.57
C VAL A 21 -4.14 10.82 1.57
N ALA A 22 -3.91 9.73 2.31
CA ALA A 22 -4.78 9.28 3.40
C ALA A 22 -3.96 9.10 4.68
N TYR A 23 -4.37 9.81 5.74
CA TYR A 23 -3.73 9.81 7.05
C TYR A 23 -4.52 8.99 8.07
N GLY A 24 -3.83 8.06 8.71
CA GLY A 24 -4.38 7.19 9.74
C GLY A 24 -5.33 6.12 9.20
N ARG A 25 -5.54 5.09 10.01
CA ARG A 25 -6.25 3.86 9.60
C ARG A 25 -7.65 4.11 9.04
N ALA A 26 -8.37 5.11 9.54
CA ALA A 26 -9.73 5.44 9.09
C ALA A 26 -9.74 5.96 7.64
N GLN A 27 -8.85 6.90 7.30
CA GLN A 27 -8.79 7.43 5.94
C GLN A 27 -8.23 6.39 4.97
N ILE A 28 -7.25 5.60 5.41
CA ILE A 28 -6.69 4.50 4.60
C ILE A 28 -7.76 3.46 4.28
N LYS A 29 -8.60 3.07 5.25
CA LYS A 29 -9.76 2.19 5.00
C LYS A 29 -10.67 2.73 3.89
N ASN A 30 -10.96 4.04 3.93
CA ASN A 30 -11.83 4.67 2.93
C ASN A 30 -11.16 4.72 1.55
N ALA A 31 -9.85 5.00 1.48
CA ALA A 31 -9.08 4.99 0.23
C ALA A 31 -9.08 3.58 -0.40
N LEU A 32 -8.82 2.54 0.40
CA LEU A 32 -8.86 1.15 -0.06
C LEU A 32 -10.26 0.72 -0.51
N GLN A 33 -11.32 1.17 0.17
CA GLN A 33 -12.69 0.92 -0.26
C GLN A 33 -13.01 1.59 -1.59
N LYS A 34 -12.61 2.86 -1.76
CA LYS A 34 -12.77 3.58 -3.03
C LYS A 34 -12.03 2.87 -4.17
N GLN A 35 -10.80 2.39 -3.93
CA GLN A 35 -10.06 1.61 -4.91
C GLN A 35 -10.80 0.33 -5.26
N TRP A 36 -11.28 -0.43 -4.26
CA TRP A 36 -12.04 -1.66 -4.49
C TRP A 36 -13.32 -1.42 -5.31
N ASP A 37 -14.05 -0.33 -5.05
CA ASP A 37 -15.27 -0.02 -5.79
C ASP A 37 -14.97 0.22 -7.28
N GLN A 38 -13.81 0.82 -7.58
CA GLN A 38 -13.32 1.11 -8.94
C GLN A 38 -12.74 -0.12 -9.65
N THR A 39 -11.98 -0.97 -8.95
CA THR A 39 -11.23 -2.08 -9.57
C THR A 39 -11.95 -3.42 -9.48
N GLY A 40 -12.72 -3.62 -8.40
CA GLY A 40 -13.27 -4.91 -8.01
C GLY A 40 -12.19 -5.88 -7.51
N PRO A 41 -12.44 -7.20 -7.60
CA PRO A 41 -11.42 -8.20 -7.30
C PRO A 41 -10.15 -7.97 -8.11
N GLN A 42 -9.03 -7.93 -7.41
CA GLN A 42 -7.73 -7.54 -7.95
C GLN A 42 -6.63 -8.49 -7.47
N LYS A 43 -5.68 -8.78 -8.36
CA LYS A 43 -4.48 -9.55 -8.05
C LYS A 43 -3.26 -8.66 -8.23
N PHE A 44 -2.43 -8.58 -7.21
CA PHE A 44 -1.15 -7.88 -7.26
C PHE A 44 -0.02 -8.87 -7.50
N THR A 45 0.88 -8.53 -8.40
CA THR A 45 2.16 -9.21 -8.59
C THR A 45 3.27 -8.19 -8.36
N LYS A 46 4.17 -8.49 -7.43
CA LYS A 46 5.33 -7.65 -7.12
C LYS A 46 6.57 -8.22 -7.77
N PHE A 47 7.46 -7.35 -8.24
CA PHE A 47 8.71 -7.72 -8.89
C PHE A 47 9.74 -6.60 -8.70
N ASN A 48 11.01 -6.88 -9.01
CA ASN A 48 12.14 -5.98 -8.74
C ASN A 48 12.17 -5.51 -7.27
N GLU A 49 11.93 -6.45 -6.35
CA GLU A 49 11.82 -6.17 -4.92
C GLU A 49 13.19 -5.94 -4.30
N LYS A 50 13.31 -4.84 -3.55
CA LYS A 50 14.46 -4.52 -2.71
C LYS A 50 13.97 -4.39 -1.26
N TYR A 51 14.62 -5.14 -0.37
CA TYR A 51 14.33 -5.12 1.06
C TYR A 51 15.53 -4.54 1.81
N GLU A 52 15.27 -3.54 2.64
CA GLU A 52 16.26 -2.87 3.49
C GLU A 52 15.64 -2.68 4.88
N GLY A 53 16.45 -2.48 5.92
CA GLY A 53 15.89 -2.22 7.23
C GLY A 53 16.87 -2.28 8.38
N CYS A 54 16.34 -1.98 9.56
CA CYS A 54 16.97 -2.18 10.85
C CYS A 54 16.00 -2.95 11.77
N GLU A 55 16.34 -3.07 13.04
CA GLU A 55 15.54 -3.87 13.99
C GLU A 55 14.06 -3.46 14.06
N ASN A 56 13.78 -2.16 13.98
CA ASN A 56 12.44 -1.60 14.20
C ASN A 56 11.73 -1.18 12.91
N PHE A 57 12.43 -1.15 11.77
CA PHE A 57 11.88 -0.69 10.50
C PHE A 57 12.31 -1.56 9.33
N LEU A 58 11.37 -1.90 8.44
CA LEU A 58 11.64 -2.57 7.18
C LEU A 58 11.13 -1.70 6.03
N ILE A 59 11.93 -1.59 4.99
CA ILE A 59 11.61 -0.83 3.78
C ILE A 59 11.55 -1.82 2.62
N LEU A 60 10.43 -1.84 1.92
CA LEU A 60 10.26 -2.52 0.64
C LEU A 60 10.15 -1.47 -0.46
N THR A 61 11.03 -1.55 -1.45
CA THR A 61 10.83 -0.84 -2.73
C THR A 61 10.60 -1.89 -3.82
N CYS A 62 9.53 -1.75 -4.60
CA CYS A 62 9.26 -2.68 -5.70
C CYS A 62 8.46 -2.04 -6.82
N GLU A 63 8.29 -2.79 -7.90
CA GLU A 63 7.26 -2.54 -8.89
C GLU A 63 6.11 -3.53 -8.64
N SER A 64 4.87 -3.07 -8.79
CA SER A 64 3.69 -3.89 -8.61
C SER A 64 2.73 -3.72 -9.78
N THR A 65 2.31 -4.83 -10.38
CA THR A 65 1.22 -4.85 -11.35
C THR A 65 -0.05 -5.33 -10.68
N MET A 66 -1.07 -4.47 -10.69
CA MET A 66 -2.43 -4.78 -10.30
C MET A 66 -3.21 -5.21 -11.54
N ASN A 67 -3.76 -6.43 -11.50
CA ASN A 67 -4.70 -6.92 -12.50
C ASN A 67 -6.10 -6.91 -11.89
N SER A 68 -7.02 -6.17 -12.50
CA SER A 68 -8.41 -6.06 -12.04
C SER A 68 -9.38 -6.32 -13.19
N VAL A 69 -10.57 -6.82 -12.85
CA VAL A 69 -11.61 -7.11 -13.86
C VAL A 69 -12.13 -5.83 -14.50
N LYS A 70 -12.22 -4.72 -13.74
CA LYS A 70 -12.83 -3.47 -14.21
C LYS A 70 -11.88 -2.51 -14.92
N ARG A 71 -10.61 -2.44 -14.50
CA ARG A 71 -9.62 -1.48 -15.03
C ARG A 71 -8.49 -2.12 -15.84
N GLY A 72 -8.48 -3.44 -15.96
CA GLY A 72 -7.39 -4.15 -16.62
C GLY A 72 -6.12 -4.17 -15.76
N SER A 73 -4.97 -4.04 -16.41
CA SER A 73 -3.65 -4.13 -15.78
C SER A 73 -3.04 -2.74 -15.60
N GLU A 74 -2.63 -2.40 -14.39
CA GLU A 74 -1.95 -1.14 -14.06
C GLU A 74 -0.67 -1.46 -13.28
N THR A 75 0.46 -0.89 -13.71
CA THR A 75 1.76 -1.08 -13.03
C THR A 75 2.12 0.18 -12.25
N ALA A 76 2.55 0.03 -11.00
CA ALA A 76 3.00 1.10 -10.15
C ALA A 76 4.41 0.84 -9.60
N LYS A 77 5.15 1.92 -9.33
CA LYS A 77 6.29 1.88 -8.41
C LYS A 77 5.77 2.05 -6.99
N VAL A 78 6.30 1.30 -6.05
CA VAL A 78 5.79 1.21 -4.68
C VAL A 78 6.94 1.27 -3.67
N VAL A 79 6.76 2.05 -2.61
CA VAL A 79 7.61 2.08 -1.43
C VAL A 79 6.74 1.83 -0.21
N HIS A 80 7.06 0.80 0.58
CA HIS A 80 6.47 0.58 1.90
C HIS A 80 7.53 0.76 2.97
N ILE A 81 7.18 1.44 4.06
CA ILE A 81 7.92 1.42 5.31
C ILE A 81 7.04 0.76 6.35
N TRP A 82 7.55 -0.30 6.95
CA TRP A 82 6.92 -1.05 8.02
C TRP A 82 7.60 -0.70 9.33
N SER A 83 6.82 -0.48 10.38
CA SER A 83 7.31 -0.33 11.74
C SER A 83 6.90 -1.53 12.59
N LYS A 84 7.77 -1.90 13.53
CA LYS A 84 7.48 -2.90 14.55
C LYS A 84 7.03 -2.22 15.83
N ASP A 85 5.82 -2.51 16.29
CA ASP A 85 5.32 -2.09 17.60
C ASP A 85 4.82 -3.30 18.37
N GLN A 86 5.32 -3.48 19.61
CA GLN A 86 4.99 -4.60 20.49
C GLN A 86 5.05 -5.99 19.81
N GLY A 87 6.03 -6.19 18.92
CA GLY A 87 6.21 -7.45 18.19
C GLY A 87 5.35 -7.61 16.93
N LYS A 88 4.44 -6.66 16.64
CA LYS A 88 3.59 -6.64 15.44
C LYS A 88 4.17 -5.69 14.39
N TRP A 89 4.30 -6.19 13.16
CA TRP A 89 4.66 -5.35 12.01
C TRP A 89 3.41 -4.73 11.40
N THR A 90 3.46 -3.43 11.15
CA THR A 90 2.40 -2.70 10.44
C THR A 90 3.00 -1.70 9.45
N ILE A 91 2.27 -1.38 8.38
CA ILE A 91 2.66 -0.40 7.38
C ILE A 91 2.53 0.99 8.00
N TYR A 92 3.66 1.64 8.22
CA TYR A 92 3.73 3.03 8.68
C TYR A 92 3.63 4.02 7.52
N HIS A 93 4.17 3.64 6.36
CA HIS A 93 4.12 4.45 5.15
C HIS A 93 3.95 3.57 3.92
N GLU A 94 3.06 3.96 3.02
CA GLU A 94 2.92 3.43 1.68
C GLU A 94 2.90 4.60 0.70
N GLU A 95 3.79 4.59 -0.27
CA GLU A 95 3.80 5.53 -1.38
C GLU A 95 3.80 4.74 -2.69
N TYR A 96 2.94 5.13 -3.64
CA TYR A 96 2.94 4.54 -4.97
C TYR A 96 2.68 5.55 -6.07
N GLU A 97 3.19 5.22 -7.26
CA GLU A 97 3.05 5.98 -8.49
C GLU A 97 2.66 5.05 -9.62
N VAL A 98 1.44 5.18 -10.14
CA VAL A 98 0.97 4.42 -11.31
C VAL A 98 1.70 4.93 -12.55
N LYS A 99 2.34 4.03 -13.29
CA LYS A 99 2.99 4.35 -14.56
C LYS A 99 1.91 4.72 -15.57
N LYS A 100 2.09 5.88 -16.21
CA LYS A 100 1.28 6.31 -17.34
C LYS A 100 1.70 5.61 -18.63
#